data_AF-A0A2Z4JY79-F1
#
_entry.id   AF-A0A2Z4JY79-F1
#
_cell.length_a   1.000
_cell.length_b   1.000
_cell.length_c   1.000
_cell.angle_alpha   90.00
_cell.angle_beta   90.00
_cell.angle_gamma   90.00
#
_symmetry.space_group_name_H-M   'P 1'
#
loop_
_entity.id
_entity.type
_entity.pdbx_description
1 polymer ?
#
loop_
_entity_poly.entity_id
_entity_poly.type
_entity_poly.pdbx_seq_one_letter_code
_entity_poly.pdbx_strand_id
1 'polypeptide(L)' 'MKLLAVIALIPVALGPLPQEERSLTIALCLGGEITIPLGDREDRPSRDCHQEGCHAGSCREKTKRAQRTI' A
#
# COMPACT_ATOMS: atom_id res chain seq x y z
N MET A 1 16.13 26.85 -35.69
CA MET A 1 16.12 27.33 -34.29
C MET A 1 14.71 27.64 -33.75
N LYS A 2 13.80 28.28 -34.50
CA LYS A 2 12.43 28.61 -34.03
C LYS A 2 11.56 27.38 -33.67
N LEU A 3 11.69 26.28 -34.41
CA LEU A 3 10.92 25.06 -34.15
C LEU A 3 11.22 24.45 -32.77
N LEU A 4 12.49 24.49 -32.35
CA LEU A 4 12.92 23.97 -31.05
C LEU A 4 12.31 24.77 -29.88
N ALA A 5 12.13 26.08 -30.07
CA ALA A 5 11.50 26.95 -29.08
C ALA A 5 10.01 26.60 -28.86
N VAL A 6 9.30 26.18 -29.92
CA VAL A 6 7.90 25.76 -29.81
C VAL A 6 7.80 24.40 -29.12
N ILE A 7 8.69 23.46 -29.45
CA ILE A 7 8.71 22.12 -28.82
C ILE A 7 8.98 22.21 -27.32
N ALA A 8 9.82 23.17 -26.89
CA ALA A 8 10.12 23.38 -25.47
C ALA A 8 8.89 23.76 -24.62
N LEU A 9 7.80 24.25 -25.22
CA LEU A 9 6.57 24.63 -24.52
C LEU A 9 5.58 23.47 -24.35
N ILE A 10 5.82 22.33 -25.00
CA ILE A 10 4.91 21.18 -24.98
C ILE A 10 4.63 20.68 -23.54
N PRO A 11 5.62 20.51 -22.64
CA PRO A 11 5.36 20.02 -21.28
C PRO A 11 4.47 20.97 -20.46
N VAL A 12 4.59 22.28 -20.69
CA VAL A 12 3.76 23.29 -20.00
C VAL A 12 2.31 23.22 -20.50
N ALA A 13 2.10 22.99 -21.80
CA ALA A 13 0.77 22.88 -22.39
C ALA A 13 0.07 21.55 -22.03
N LEU A 14 0.82 20.47 -21.86
CA LEU A 14 0.28 19.15 -21.50
C LEU A 14 0.02 19.00 -20.00
N GLY A 15 0.70 19.79 -19.16
CA GLY A 15 0.61 19.65 -17.71
C GLY A 15 1.32 18.39 -17.19
N PRO A 16 1.15 18.06 -15.90
CA PRO A 16 1.74 16.86 -15.33
C PRO A 16 1.21 15.61 -16.04
N LEU A 17 2.12 14.71 -16.42
CA LEU A 17 1.74 13.41 -16.94
C LEU A 17 0.97 12.62 -15.86
N PRO A 18 0.04 11.74 -16.26
CA PRO A 18 -0.62 10.82 -15.33
C PRO A 18 0.43 10.09 -14.50
N GLN A 19 0.31 10.19 -13.18
CA GLN A 19 1.19 9.46 -12.27
C GLN A 19 0.72 8.00 -12.23
N GLU A 20 1.66 7.06 -12.15
CA GLU A 20 1.29 5.66 -11.87
C GLU A 20 0.71 5.57 -10.47
N GLU A 21 -0.54 5.11 -10.38
CA GLU A 21 -1.13 4.71 -9.10
C GLU A 21 -0.39 3.48 -8.58
N ARG A 22 0.14 3.61 -7.36
CA ARG A 22 0.74 2.48 -6.66
C ARG A 22 -0.40 1.66 -6.07
N SER A 23 -0.51 0.40 -6.45
CA SER A 23 -1.50 -0.50 -5.87
C SER A 23 -0.84 -1.78 -5.37
N LEU A 24 -1.39 -2.34 -4.30
CA LEU A 24 -1.01 -3.66 -3.79
C LEU A 24 -2.12 -4.64 -4.15
N THR A 25 -1.79 -5.56 -5.03
CA THR A 25 -2.67 -6.63 -5.46
C THR A 25 -2.30 -7.93 -4.75
N ILE A 26 -3.27 -8.58 -4.09
CA ILE A 26 -3.05 -9.88 -3.45
C ILE A 26 -4.17 -10.88 -3.77
N ALA A 27 -3.77 -12.13 -4.00
CA ALA A 27 -4.68 -13.25 -4.17
C ALA A 27 -5.21 -13.75 -2.82
N LEU A 28 -6.48 -14.13 -2.77
CA LEU A 28 -7.12 -14.69 -1.58
C LEU A 28 -7.03 -16.22 -1.58
N CYS A 29 -6.89 -16.83 -0.40
CA CYS A 29 -6.68 -18.28 -0.26
C CYS A 29 -7.82 -19.14 -0.84
N LEU A 30 -9.04 -18.61 -0.91
CA LEU A 30 -10.22 -19.31 -1.45
C LEU A 30 -10.58 -18.85 -2.88
N GLY A 31 -9.64 -18.19 -3.56
CA GLY A 31 -9.87 -17.57 -4.85
C GLY A 31 -10.35 -16.12 -4.74
N GLY A 32 -10.16 -15.37 -5.82
CA GLY A 32 -10.38 -13.93 -5.86
C GLY A 32 -9.11 -13.14 -5.55
N GLU A 33 -9.23 -11.83 -5.74
CA GLU A 33 -8.14 -10.87 -5.62
C GLU A 33 -8.67 -9.61 -4.97
N ILE A 34 -7.84 -8.95 -4.16
CA ILE A 34 -8.12 -7.60 -3.68
C ILE A 34 -7.00 -6.65 -4.12
N THR A 35 -7.42 -5.45 -4.51
CA THR A 35 -6.53 -4.37 -4.92
C THR A 35 -6.65 -3.26 -3.88
N ILE A 36 -5.53 -2.94 -3.23
CA ILE A 36 -5.44 -1.89 -2.23
C ILE A 36 -4.70 -0.71 -2.88
N PRO A 37 -5.37 0.43 -3.16
CA PRO A 37 -4.68 1.61 -3.64
C PRO A 37 -3.76 2.13 -2.52
N LEU A 38 -2.49 2.33 -2.84
CA LEU A 38 -1.52 2.93 -1.94
C LEU A 38 -1.57 4.43 -2.21
N GLY A 39 -2.34 5.16 -1.40
CA GLY A 39 -2.41 6.63 -1.45
C GLY A 39 -1.05 7.28 -1.19
N ASP A 40 -0.94 8.56 -1.54
CA ASP A 40 0.28 9.31 -1.33
C ASP A 40 0.48 9.66 0.15
N ARG A 41 1.72 9.95 0.54
CA ARG A 41 2.07 10.17 1.96
C ARG A 41 1.33 11.38 2.56
N GLU A 42 0.86 12.29 1.70
CA GLU A 42 0.16 13.52 2.06
C GLU A 42 -1.31 13.27 2.42
N ASP A 43 -1.91 12.17 1.94
CA ASP A 43 -3.31 11.81 2.20
C ASP A 43 -3.49 11.07 3.53
N ARG A 44 -2.42 10.92 4.32
CA ARG A 44 -2.50 10.17 5.57
C ARG A 44 -3.35 10.98 6.55
N PRO A 45 -4.59 10.52 6.87
CA PRO A 45 -5.37 11.21 7.89
C PRO A 45 -4.56 11.23 9.17
N SER A 46 -4.66 12.33 9.91
CA SER A 46 -4.13 12.43 11.28
C SER A 46 -4.61 11.20 12.03
N ARG A 47 -3.72 10.23 12.23
CA ARG A 47 -4.07 9.02 12.96
C ARG A 47 -4.21 9.43 14.40
N ASP A 48 -5.43 9.66 14.82
CA ASP A 48 -5.78 9.68 16.23
C ASP A 48 -5.68 8.24 16.74
N CYS A 49 -4.46 7.75 16.84
CA CYS A 49 -4.14 6.48 17.49
C CYS A 49 -4.35 6.69 18.99
N HIS A 50 -5.61 6.77 19.41
CA HIS A 50 -5.94 6.36 20.76
C HIS A 50 -5.51 4.90 20.85
N GLN A 51 -4.41 4.66 21.56
CA GLN A 51 -3.99 3.31 21.92
C GLN A 51 -5.11 2.77 22.82
N GLU A 52 -6.15 2.20 22.22
CA GLU A 52 -6.94 1.20 22.91
C GLU A 52 -5.93 0.08 23.18
N GLY A 53 -5.51 -0.05 24.43
CA GLY A 53 -4.62 -1.08 24.91
C GLY A 53 -5.28 -2.45 24.77
N CYS A 54 -5.59 -2.85 23.53
CA CYS A 54 -6.07 -4.16 23.17
C CYS A 54 -4.94 -5.12 23.48
N HIS A 55 -5.04 -5.69 24.67
CA HIS A 55 -4.16 -6.70 25.20
C HIS A 55 -4.34 -7.98 24.35
N ALA A 56 -3.78 -8.02 23.14
CA ALA A 56 -3.54 -9.27 22.42
C ALA A 56 -2.34 -9.99 23.05
N GLY A 57 -2.34 -10.11 24.38
CA GLY A 57 -1.37 -10.91 25.10
C GLY A 57 -1.59 -12.35 24.70
N SER A 58 -0.65 -12.96 23.98
CA SER A 58 -0.65 -14.40 23.80
C SER A 58 -0.24 -15.08 25.11
N CYS A 59 -1.10 -15.05 26.12
CA CYS A 59 -0.96 -15.86 27.34
C CYS A 59 -1.43 -17.30 27.08
N ARG A 60 -1.02 -17.88 25.94
CA ARG A 60 -1.29 -19.28 25.61
C ARG A 60 0.05 -19.99 25.46
N GLU A 61 0.33 -20.88 26.40
CA GLU A 61 1.50 -21.78 26.43
C GLU A 61 1.68 -22.46 25.06
N LYS A 62 2.81 -22.21 24.38
CA LYS A 62 3.09 -22.74 23.03
C LYS A 62 3.91 -24.03 23.06
N THR A 63 4.32 -24.50 24.24
CA THR A 63 5.32 -25.56 24.40
C THR A 63 4.81 -26.75 25.22
N LYS A 64 3.79 -27.47 24.72
CA LYS A 64 3.63 -28.91 24.97
C LYS A 64 3.02 -29.60 23.76
N ARG A 65 3.76 -29.70 22.66
CA ARG A 65 3.45 -30.68 21.61
C ARG A 65 4.28 -31.93 21.88
N ALA A 66 3.64 -32.93 22.47
CA ALA A 66 4.19 -34.27 22.52
C ALA A 66 4.55 -34.72 21.10
N GLN A 67 5.76 -35.25 20.98
CA GLN A 67 6.31 -35.88 19.78
C GLN A 67 5.27 -36.88 19.23
N ARG A 68 4.79 -36.69 18.01
CA ARG A 68 4.02 -37.71 17.29
C ARG A 68 4.81 -38.14 16.08
N THR A 69 5.60 -39.20 16.28
CA THR A 69 6.21 -40.02 15.24
C THR A 69 5.11 -40.66 14.41
N ILE A 70 5.23 -40.55 13.09
CA ILE A 70 4.78 -41.57 12.13
C ILE A 70 5.95 -41.74 11.17
#